data_AF-A0A512L7V3-F1
#
_entry.id   AF-A0A512L7V3-F1
#
_cell.length_a   1.000
_cell.length_b   1.000
_cell.length_c   1.000
_cell.angle_alpha   90.00
_cell.angle_beta   90.00
_cell.angle_gamma   90.00
#
_symmetry.space_group_name_H-M   'P 1'
#
loop_
_entity.id
_entity.type
_entity.pdbx_description
1 polymer ?
#
loop_
_entity_poly.entity_id
_entity_poly.type
_entity_poly.pdbx_seq_one_letter_code
_entity_poly.pdbx_strand_id
1 'polypeptide(L)'
;MIMKTLLIAAACTVLLAACSKPNPDTVESLLANPERLKEVRAQCKADHAEAGDALCNRAAEATRRRFMGSGTPYTPAPPAASASAPKD
;
A
#
# COMPACT_ATOMS: atom_id res chain seq x y z
N MET A 1 35.80 -28.59 6.31
CA MET A 1 35.30 -27.56 7.26
C MET A 1 34.44 -26.50 6.58
N ILE A 2 34.85 -25.96 5.43
CA ILE A 2 34.11 -24.96 4.63
C ILE A 2 32.62 -25.26 4.42
N MET A 3 32.26 -26.50 4.05
CA MET A 3 30.85 -26.88 3.81
C MET A 3 29.97 -26.80 5.07
N LYS A 4 30.56 -27.03 6.25
CA LYS A 4 29.88 -26.91 7.55
C LYS A 4 29.60 -25.45 7.86
N THR A 5 30.57 -24.58 7.58
CA THR A 5 30.46 -23.13 7.78
C THR A 5 29.39 -22.51 6.88
N LEU A 6 29.29 -22.97 5.61
CA LEU A 6 28.25 -22.53 4.68
C LEU A 6 26.84 -22.93 5.13
N LEU A 7 26.67 -24.16 5.64
CA LEU A 7 25.39 -24.62 6.20
C LEU A 7 24.96 -23.81 7.42
N ILE A 8 25.88 -23.49 8.32
CA ILE A 8 25.60 -22.69 9.52
C ILE A 8 25.21 -21.26 9.13
N ALA A 9 25.92 -20.64 8.17
CA ALA A 9 25.61 -19.30 7.69
C ALA A 9 24.20 -19.23 7.04
N ALA A 10 23.86 -20.22 6.20
CA ALA A 10 22.53 -20.29 5.57
C ALA A 10 21.40 -20.54 6.59
N ALA A 11 21.65 -21.35 7.63
CA ALA A 11 20.67 -21.55 8.69
C ALA A 11 20.46 -20.25 9.50
N CYS A 12 21.53 -19.53 9.82
CA CYS A 12 21.44 -18.26 10.53
C CYS A 12 20.61 -17.22 9.76
N THR A 13 20.82 -17.05 8.44
CA THR A 13 20.04 -16.07 7.66
C THR A 13 18.54 -16.38 7.63
N VAL A 14 18.17 -17.66 7.54
CA VAL A 14 16.76 -18.09 7.62
C VAL A 14 16.15 -17.82 9.00
N LEU A 15 16.89 -18.09 10.09
CA LEU A 15 16.42 -17.78 11.44
C LEU A 15 16.25 -16.27 11.67
N LEU A 16 17.17 -15.44 11.14
CA LEU A 16 17.05 -13.98 11.25
C LEU A 16 15.83 -13.44 10.50
N ALA A 17 15.52 -13.97 9.31
CA ALA A 17 14.33 -13.59 8.55
C ALA A 17 13.01 -14.02 9.24
N ALA A 18 13.03 -15.13 9.99
CA ALA A 18 11.87 -15.57 10.77
C ALA A 18 11.63 -14.72 12.05
N CYS A 19 12.66 -14.05 12.55
CA CYS A 19 12.57 -13.23 13.77
C CYS A 19 12.09 -11.79 13.52
N SER A 20 12.08 -11.33 12.26
CA SER A 20 11.43 -10.06 11.92
C SER A 20 9.93 -10.25 12.01
N LYS A 21 9.32 -9.79 13.12
CA LYS A 21 7.87 -9.60 13.18
C LYS A 21 7.48 -8.72 11.98
N PRO A 22 6.66 -9.21 11.03
CA PRO A 22 6.21 -8.35 9.95
C PRO A 22 5.41 -7.21 10.59
N ASN A 23 5.89 -5.99 10.37
CA ASN A 23 5.12 -4.81 10.71
C ASN A 23 3.81 -4.92 9.92
N PRO A 24 2.62 -4.76 10.52
CA PRO A 24 1.38 -4.90 9.79
C PRO A 24 1.38 -4.01 8.55
N ASP A 25 0.94 -4.57 7.42
CA ASP A 25 0.80 -3.89 6.13
C ASP A 25 -0.38 -2.89 6.19
N THR A 26 -0.27 -1.89 7.05
CA THR A 26 -1.18 -0.73 7.13
C THR A 26 -0.89 0.23 5.98
N VAL A 27 -1.85 1.11 5.67
CA VAL A 27 -1.65 2.14 4.63
C VAL A 27 -0.38 2.96 4.93
N GLU A 28 -0.20 3.34 6.19
CA GLU A 28 0.88 4.23 6.60
C GLU A 28 2.25 3.52 6.59
N SER A 29 2.29 2.23 6.94
CA SER A 29 3.48 1.38 6.79
C SER A 29 3.87 1.21 5.32
N LEU A 30 2.89 0.99 4.44
CA LEU A 30 3.12 0.82 3.00
C LEU A 30 3.49 2.13 2.29
N LEU A 31 3.04 3.28 2.81
CA LEU A 31 3.51 4.60 2.39
C LEU A 31 4.98 4.83 2.74
N ALA A 32 5.37 4.43 3.95
CA ALA A 32 6.75 4.58 4.43
C ALA A 32 7.72 3.60 3.75
N ASN A 33 7.23 2.45 3.25
CA ASN A 33 8.06 1.38 2.69
C ASN A 33 7.65 1.04 1.24
N PRO A 34 8.21 1.74 0.24
CA PRO A 34 7.78 1.61 -1.15
C PRO A 34 8.11 0.26 -1.81
N GLU A 35 9.20 -0.38 -1.39
CA GLU A 35 9.56 -1.73 -1.85
C GLU A 35 8.54 -2.76 -1.37
N ARG A 36 8.15 -2.69 -0.09
CA ARG A 36 7.11 -3.59 0.45
C ARG A 36 5.77 -3.36 -0.24
N LEU A 37 5.38 -2.10 -0.50
CA LEU A 37 4.18 -1.79 -1.28
C LEU A 37 4.20 -2.42 -2.69
N LYS A 38 5.35 -2.42 -3.37
CA LYS A 38 5.49 -3.04 -4.69
C LYS A 38 5.25 -4.56 -4.63
N GLU A 39 5.79 -5.22 -3.61
CA GLU A 39 5.59 -6.66 -3.41
C GLU A 39 4.13 -7.00 -3.05
N VAL A 40 3.47 -6.25 -2.14
CA VAL A 40 2.03 -6.45 -1.85
C VAL A 40 1.22 -6.37 -3.14
N ARG A 41 1.51 -5.36 -3.98
CA ARG A 41 0.79 -5.17 -5.26
C ARG A 41 1.05 -6.32 -6.24
N ALA A 42 2.26 -6.85 -6.27
CA ALA A 42 2.57 -8.03 -7.07
C ALA A 42 1.77 -9.26 -6.58
N GLN A 43 1.69 -9.47 -5.27
CA GLN A 43 0.90 -10.54 -4.66
C GLN A 43 -0.60 -10.39 -4.97
N CYS A 44 -1.17 -9.20 -4.78
CA CYS A 44 -2.57 -8.91 -5.13
C CYS A 44 -2.90 -9.12 -6.61
N LYS A 45 -1.92 -8.92 -7.50
CA LYS A 45 -2.08 -9.20 -8.94
C LYS A 45 -1.98 -10.69 -9.25
N ALA A 46 -1.14 -11.41 -8.52
CA ALA A 46 -0.91 -12.84 -8.74
C ALA A 46 -2.10 -13.68 -8.24
N ASP A 47 -2.55 -13.43 -7.01
CA ASP A 47 -3.71 -14.11 -6.43
C ASP A 47 -4.41 -13.18 -5.43
N HIS A 48 -5.49 -12.54 -5.88
CA HIS A 48 -6.28 -11.65 -5.04
C HIS A 48 -7.08 -12.41 -3.97
N ALA A 49 -7.50 -13.64 -4.26
CA ALA A 49 -8.30 -14.44 -3.33
C ALA A 49 -7.44 -14.89 -2.13
N GLU A 50 -6.18 -15.26 -2.38
CA GLU A 50 -5.21 -15.57 -1.34
C GLU A 50 -4.80 -14.31 -0.55
N ALA A 51 -4.49 -13.21 -1.23
CA ALA A 51 -4.03 -11.97 -0.58
C ALA A 51 -5.12 -11.27 0.25
N GLY A 52 -6.37 -11.35 -0.21
CA GLY A 52 -7.56 -10.80 0.43
C GLY A 52 -7.80 -9.31 0.18
N ASP A 53 -9.07 -8.95 0.01
CA ASP A 53 -9.54 -7.60 -0.33
C ASP A 53 -9.00 -6.52 0.61
N ALA A 54 -8.97 -6.80 1.92
CA ALA A 54 -8.52 -5.83 2.90
C ALA A 54 -7.05 -5.42 2.70
N LEU A 55 -6.18 -6.36 2.35
CA LEU A 55 -4.76 -6.08 2.09
C LEU A 55 -4.60 -5.32 0.77
N CYS A 56 -5.28 -5.76 -0.28
CA CYS A 56 -5.20 -5.15 -1.60
C CYS A 56 -5.77 -3.72 -1.62
N ASN A 57 -6.84 -3.47 -0.86
CA ASN A 57 -7.40 -2.13 -0.69
C ASN A 57 -6.43 -1.18 0.03
N ARG A 58 -5.72 -1.66 1.07
CA ARG A 58 -4.69 -0.84 1.74
C ARG A 58 -3.52 -0.53 0.82
N ALA A 59 -3.09 -1.48 -0.01
CA ALA A 59 -2.05 -1.25 -1.00
C ALA A 59 -2.49 -0.27 -2.11
N ALA A 60 -3.74 -0.35 -2.54
CA ALA A 60 -4.33 0.58 -3.50
C ALA A 60 -4.42 1.99 -2.92
N GLU A 61 -4.86 2.14 -1.67
CA GLU A 61 -4.93 3.44 -1.00
C GLU A 61 -3.54 4.03 -0.75
N ALA A 62 -2.56 3.22 -0.30
CA ALA A 62 -1.18 3.68 -0.15
C ALA A 62 -0.62 4.16 -1.50
N THR A 63 -0.86 3.40 -2.58
CA THR A 63 -0.50 3.83 -3.92
C THR A 63 -1.15 5.17 -4.28
N ARG A 64 -2.48 5.29 -4.12
CA ARG A 64 -3.22 6.51 -4.41
C ARG A 64 -2.62 7.69 -3.67
N ARG A 65 -2.39 7.56 -2.35
CA ARG A 65 -1.83 8.61 -1.50
C ARG A 65 -0.42 9.03 -1.91
N ARG A 66 0.44 8.12 -2.38
CA ARG A 66 1.79 8.50 -2.88
C ARG A 66 1.73 9.39 -4.11
N PHE A 67 0.74 9.20 -4.99
CA PHE A 67 0.64 9.93 -6.25
C PHE A 67 -0.29 11.15 -6.18
N MET A 68 -1.41 11.02 -5.46
CA MET A 68 -2.48 12.04 -5.39
C MET A 68 -2.52 12.77 -4.04
N GLY A 69 -1.70 12.37 -3.06
CA GLY A 69 -1.83 12.82 -1.67
C GLY A 69 -3.12 12.29 -1.02
N SER A 70 -3.51 12.86 0.11
CA SER A 70 -4.78 12.53 0.78
C SER A 70 -6.01 12.99 -0.03
N GLY A 71 -5.82 13.80 -1.06
CA GLY A 71 -6.89 14.52 -1.75
C GLY A 71 -7.44 15.67 -0.90
N THR A 72 -8.29 16.49 -1.51
CA THR A 72 -9.09 17.52 -0.84
C THR A 72 -10.57 17.12 -0.89
N PRO A 73 -11.31 17.20 0.23
CA PRO A 73 -12.76 16.99 0.20
C PRO A 73 -13.43 17.98 -0.76
N TYR A 74 -14.31 17.50 -1.63
CA TYR A 74 -15.11 18.37 -2.48
C TYR A 74 -16.03 19.22 -1.59
N THR A 75 -15.88 20.54 -1.70
CA THR A 75 -16.79 21.49 -1.06
C THR A 75 -17.61 22.13 -2.17
N PRO A 76 -18.89 21.77 -2.35
CA PRO A 76 -19.72 22.38 -3.38
C PRO A 76 -19.88 23.88 -3.10
N ALA A 77 -19.79 24.68 -4.17
CA ALA A 77 -20.23 26.06 -4.08
C ALA A 77 -21.75 26.08 -3.81
N PRO A 78 -22.26 27.05 -3.02
CA PRO A 78 -23.69 27.27 -2.91
C PRO A 78 -24.27 27.42 -4.33
N PRO A 79 -25.47 26.86 -4.61
CA PRO A 79 -26.08 27.03 -5.91
C PRO A 79 -26.18 28.52 -6.21
N ALA A 80 -25.56 28.96 -7.32
CA ALA A 80 -25.74 30.31 -7.79
C ALA A 80 -27.25 30.51 -7.96
N ALA A 81 -27.82 31.50 -7.26
CA ALA A 81 -29.17 31.95 -7.54
C ALA A 81 -29.23 32.14 -9.05
N SER A 82 -30.09 31.33 -9.69
CA SER A 82 -30.32 31.30 -11.12
C SER A 82 -30.21 32.72 -11.65
N ALA A 83 -29.26 32.96 -12.55
CA ALA A 83 -29.23 34.17 -13.35
C ALA A 83 -30.54 34.19 -14.15
N SER A 84 -31.58 34.74 -13.54
CA SER A 84 -32.83 35.10 -14.16
C SER A 84 -32.49 36.22 -15.12
N ALA A 85 -32.25 35.84 -16.37
CA ALA A 85 -32.17 36.74 -17.50
C ALA A 85 -33.38 37.69 -17.51
N PRO A 86 -33.18 38.99 -17.75
CA PRO A 86 -34.16 39.78 -18.45
C PRO A 86 -34.16 39.32 -19.92
N LYS A 87 -35.30 38.83 -20.37
CA LYS A 87 -35.59 38.65 -21.80
C LYS A 87 -36.21 39.96 -22.26
N ASP A 88 -35.43 40.80 -22.92
CA ASP A 88 -35.91 41.89 -23.77
C ASP A 88 -35.26 41.74 -25.15
#